data_AF-A0A7L2UJ06-F1
#
_entry.id   AF-A0A7L2UJ06-F1
#
_cell.length_a   1.000
_cell.length_b   1.000
_cell.length_c   1.000
_cell.angle_alpha   90.00
_cell.angle_beta   90.00
_cell.angle_gamma   90.00
#
_symmetry.space_group_name_H-M   'P 1'
#
loop_
_entity.id
_entity.type
_entity.pdbx_description
1 polymer ?
#
loop_
_entity_poly.entity_id
_entity_poly.type
_entity_poly.pdbx_seq_one_letter_code
_entity_poly.pdbx_strand_id
1 'polypeptide(L)'
;EKSNGERSDSPGAGKGTPGSTRMLTRLRNPDSKLSQMKSQQVAAAAHEANKLYKEGREVLVVNSQGEVSRMNTKKEVVMKGNINNYFKLGQEGKYRVYHNQYATNSFALNKHQHREDHDKRRHLSHKFCLTPAGEFKWNGSVHGSKVLTISTLRLTIIQLENNIPASFL
;
A
#
# COMPACT_ATOMS: atom_id res chain seq x y z
N GLU A 1 51.50 39.47 5.57
CA GLU A 1 51.14 38.17 4.97
C GLU A 1 50.02 38.45 3.93
N LYS A 2 50.36 38.96 2.75
CA LYS A 2 50.46 38.24 1.44
C LYS A 2 49.26 37.28 1.25
N SER A 3 48.21 37.54 0.45
CA SER A 3 48.04 37.94 -0.97
C SER A 3 47.65 36.75 -1.87
N ASN A 4 46.62 36.97 -2.72
CA ASN A 4 46.35 36.35 -4.03
C ASN A 4 46.05 34.84 -4.09
N GLY A 5 45.24 34.34 -5.02
CA GLY A 5 44.61 34.91 -6.23
C GLY A 5 43.61 33.87 -6.78
N GLU A 6 42.47 34.32 -7.31
CA GLU A 6 42.20 34.43 -8.77
C GLU A 6 41.95 33.06 -9.44
N ARG A 7 40.69 32.77 -9.79
CA ARG A 7 40.06 32.94 -11.12
C ARG A 7 40.50 31.90 -12.15
N SER A 8 39.52 31.11 -12.62
CA SER A 8 39.18 30.90 -14.04
C SER A 8 38.03 29.86 -14.08
N ASP A 9 36.82 30.08 -14.58
CA ASP A 9 36.26 30.69 -15.80
C ASP A 9 35.66 29.57 -16.71
N SER A 10 34.33 29.40 -16.57
CA SER A 10 33.31 29.04 -17.59
C SER A 10 33.46 27.74 -18.44
N PRO A 11 32.48 27.37 -19.28
CA PRO A 11 31.10 26.98 -18.95
C PRO A 11 30.66 25.65 -19.63
N GLY A 12 29.54 25.08 -19.20
CA GLY A 12 28.67 24.30 -20.12
C GLY A 12 28.31 22.86 -19.74
N ALA A 13 27.03 22.69 -19.37
CA ALA A 13 26.13 21.60 -19.71
C ALA A 13 26.44 20.14 -19.27
N GLY A 14 25.61 19.61 -18.36
CA GLY A 14 25.43 18.16 -18.20
C GLY A 14 24.99 17.72 -16.80
N LYS A 15 23.67 17.78 -16.54
CA LYS A 15 23.00 17.48 -15.27
C LYS A 15 23.22 16.04 -14.78
N GLY A 16 23.72 15.91 -13.56
CA GLY A 16 23.64 14.70 -12.73
C GLY A 16 24.32 14.93 -11.39
N THR A 17 23.60 15.36 -10.35
CA THR A 17 24.18 15.54 -9.01
C THR A 17 24.55 14.17 -8.41
N PRO A 18 25.82 13.95 -8.02
CA PRO A 18 26.27 12.72 -7.37
C PRO A 18 25.89 12.80 -5.88
N GLY A 19 25.28 11.74 -5.34
CA GLY A 19 25.13 11.60 -3.89
C GLY A 19 23.76 11.16 -3.36
N SER A 20 22.76 10.91 -4.23
CA SER A 20 21.51 10.27 -3.76
C SER A 20 21.68 8.75 -3.69
N THR A 21 22.33 8.27 -2.63
CA THR A 21 22.32 6.83 -2.31
C THR A 21 20.96 6.46 -1.74
N ARG A 22 19.92 6.43 -2.60
CA ARG A 22 18.65 5.80 -2.25
C ARG A 22 18.91 4.29 -2.23
N MET A 23 19.11 3.74 -1.04
CA MET A 23 19.21 2.29 -0.81
C MET A 23 18.05 1.57 -1.51
N LEU A 24 18.30 1.02 -2.71
CA LEU A 24 17.38 0.08 -3.32
C LEU A 24 17.58 -1.24 -2.59
N THR A 25 16.57 -1.66 -1.84
CA THR A 25 16.48 -3.03 -1.32
C THR A 25 16.77 -3.97 -2.49
N ARG A 26 17.78 -4.85 -2.34
CA ARG A 26 18.41 -5.64 -3.42
C ARG A 26 17.42 -6.37 -4.34
N LEU A 27 16.20 -6.61 -3.84
CA LEU A 27 15.09 -7.21 -4.56
C LEU A 27 14.50 -6.35 -5.70
N ARG A 28 14.71 -5.03 -5.68
CA ARG A 28 14.20 -4.09 -6.69
C ARG A 28 15.18 -3.81 -7.82
N ASN A 29 16.39 -4.37 -7.75
CA ASN A 29 17.33 -4.37 -8.85
C ASN A 29 17.14 -5.67 -9.66
N PRO A 30 16.64 -5.62 -10.91
CA PRO A 30 16.42 -6.81 -11.73
C PRO A 30 17.71 -7.60 -11.99
N ASP A 31 18.86 -6.93 -11.97
CA ASP A 31 20.17 -7.56 -12.19
C ASP A 31 20.80 -8.14 -10.92
N SER A 32 20.16 -7.97 -9.75
CA SER A 32 20.68 -8.53 -8.51
C SER A 32 20.56 -10.05 -8.50
N LYS A 33 21.64 -10.74 -8.07
CA LYS A 33 21.62 -12.20 -7.87
C LYS A 33 20.44 -12.67 -7.00
N LEU A 34 20.03 -11.88 -6.00
CA LEU A 34 18.88 -12.22 -5.15
C LEU A 34 17.53 -12.15 -5.92
N SER A 35 17.39 -11.20 -6.84
CA SER A 35 16.22 -11.08 -7.72
C SER A 35 16.16 -12.24 -8.72
N GLN A 36 17.31 -12.58 -9.33
CA GLN A 36 17.43 -13.73 -10.23
C GLN A 36 17.11 -15.05 -9.54
N MET A 37 17.59 -15.26 -8.31
CA MET A 37 17.26 -16.45 -7.50
C MET A 37 15.76 -16.52 -7.18
N LYS A 38 15.11 -15.40 -6.86
CA LYS A 38 13.65 -15.37 -6.63
C LYS A 38 12.87 -15.70 -7.90
N SER A 39 13.27 -15.15 -9.05
CA SER A 39 12.65 -15.46 -10.34
C SER A 39 12.81 -16.93 -10.73
N GLN A 40 13.98 -17.53 -10.49
CA GLN A 40 14.21 -18.97 -10.69
C GLN A 40 13.32 -19.83 -9.78
N GLN A 41 13.15 -19.44 -8.50
CA GLN A 41 12.26 -20.16 -7.59
C GLN A 41 10.79 -20.09 -8.01
N VAL A 42 10.34 -18.93 -8.52
CA VAL A 42 8.98 -18.78 -9.07
C VAL A 42 8.79 -19.61 -10.33
N ALA A 43 9.79 -19.64 -11.22
CA ALA A 43 9.76 -20.50 -12.41
C ALA A 43 9.74 -21.99 -12.06
N ALA A 44 10.54 -22.41 -11.07
CA ALA A 44 10.54 -23.79 -10.57
C ALA A 44 9.18 -24.19 -9.95
N ALA A 45 8.61 -23.33 -9.11
CA ALA A 45 7.29 -23.55 -8.52
C ALA A 45 6.17 -23.61 -9.59
N ALA A 46 6.25 -22.78 -10.63
CA ALA A 46 5.33 -22.83 -11.76
C ALA A 46 5.49 -24.14 -12.57
N HIS A 47 6.71 -24.63 -12.71
CA HIS A 47 6.99 -25.89 -13.40
C HIS A 47 6.51 -27.10 -12.59
N GLU A 48 6.67 -27.06 -11.26
CA GLU A 48 6.16 -28.08 -10.34
C GLU A 48 4.63 -28.09 -10.31
N ALA A 49 3.99 -26.92 -10.24
CA ALA A 49 2.53 -26.80 -10.36
C ALA A 49 2.00 -27.35 -11.69
N ASN A 50 2.70 -27.11 -12.80
CA ASN A 50 2.34 -27.68 -14.10
C ASN A 50 2.61 -29.20 -14.19
N LYS A 51 3.64 -29.72 -13.50
CA LYS A 51 3.90 -31.17 -13.38
C LYS A 51 2.79 -31.85 -12.59
N LEU A 52 2.40 -31.30 -11.43
CA LEU A 52 1.23 -31.77 -10.67
C LEU A 52 -0.07 -31.70 -11.50
N TYR A 53 -0.24 -30.69 -12.34
CA TYR A 53 -1.41 -30.60 -13.22
C TYR A 53 -1.44 -31.67 -14.33
N LYS A 54 -0.27 -32.17 -14.76
CA LYS A 54 -0.13 -33.24 -15.76
C LYS A 54 -0.21 -34.64 -15.14
N GLU A 55 0.33 -34.86 -13.95
CA GLU A 55 0.28 -36.16 -13.25
C GLU A 55 -0.99 -36.35 -12.39
N GLY A 56 -1.66 -35.27 -11.96
CA GLY A 56 -2.78 -35.32 -11.01
C GLY A 56 -4.15 -35.74 -11.54
N ARG A 57 -4.23 -36.47 -12.66
CA ARG A 57 -5.52 -36.89 -13.27
C ARG A 57 -5.57 -38.32 -13.78
N GLU A 58 -4.56 -39.15 -13.48
CA GLU A 58 -4.68 -40.59 -13.66
C GLU A 58 -4.87 -41.26 -12.31
N VAL A 59 -6.02 -41.91 -12.12
CA VAL A 59 -6.30 -42.73 -10.95
C VAL A 59 -6.05 -44.18 -11.35
N LEU A 60 -5.16 -44.85 -10.63
CA LEU A 60 -4.98 -46.29 -10.76
C LEU A 60 -6.14 -46.99 -10.04
N VAL A 61 -6.91 -47.78 -10.78
CA VAL A 61 -8.02 -48.58 -10.24
C VAL A 61 -7.62 -50.04 -10.33
N VAL A 62 -7.76 -50.77 -9.21
CA VAL A 62 -7.51 -52.22 -9.15
C VAL A 62 -8.85 -52.94 -9.24
N ASN A 63 -9.01 -53.84 -10.21
CA ASN A 63 -10.22 -54.67 -10.31
C ASN A 63 -10.20 -55.81 -9.27
N SER A 64 -11.34 -56.45 -9.03
CA SER A 64 -11.47 -57.57 -8.08
C SER A 64 -10.60 -58.80 -8.41
N GLN A 65 -10.00 -58.82 -9.60
CA GLN A 65 -9.11 -59.85 -10.12
C GLN A 65 -7.62 -59.47 -9.94
N GLY A 66 -7.34 -58.30 -9.34
CA GLY A 66 -5.99 -57.85 -9.01
C GLY A 66 -5.25 -57.09 -10.13
N GLU A 67 -5.91 -56.80 -11.26
CA GLU A 67 -5.31 -56.06 -12.36
C GLU A 67 -5.42 -54.55 -12.14
N VAL A 68 -4.33 -53.83 -12.40
CA VAL A 68 -4.25 -52.37 -12.21
C VAL A 68 -4.46 -51.65 -13.54
N SER A 69 -5.53 -50.86 -13.65
CA SER A 69 -5.85 -50.07 -14.85
C SER A 69 -5.72 -48.56 -14.60
N ARG A 70 -5.24 -47.81 -15.60
CA ARG A 70 -5.08 -46.35 -15.56
C ARG A 70 -6.33 -45.66 -16.08
N MET A 71 -7.08 -44.98 -15.20
CA MET A 71 -8.29 -44.24 -15.58
C MET A 71 -7.99 -42.75 -15.74
N ASN A 72 -8.30 -42.19 -16.91
CA ASN A 72 -8.13 -40.77 -17.24
C ASN A 72 -9.44 -39.99 -17.00
N THR A 73 -9.45 -39.12 -16.00
CA THR A 73 -10.63 -38.33 -15.56
C THR A 73 -11.18 -37.32 -16.60
N LYS A 74 -10.59 -37.22 -17.80
CA LYS A 74 -11.07 -36.32 -18.86
C LYS A 74 -12.05 -36.96 -19.85
N LYS A 75 -12.19 -38.28 -19.86
CA LYS A 75 -13.17 -38.96 -20.71
C LYS A 75 -14.15 -39.71 -19.80
N GLU A 76 -15.42 -39.36 -19.93
CA GLU A 76 -16.55 -39.79 -19.10
C GLU A 76 -16.67 -39.17 -17.71
N VAL A 77 -17.02 -37.88 -17.69
CA VAL A 77 -18.02 -37.39 -16.74
C VAL A 77 -19.35 -37.30 -17.48
N VAL A 78 -19.84 -38.45 -17.98
CA VAL A 78 -21.28 -38.68 -18.20
C VAL A 78 -21.84 -39.31 -16.92
N MET A 79 -21.40 -38.82 -15.76
CA MET A 79 -22.10 -39.04 -14.50
C MET A 79 -23.24 -38.04 -14.45
N LYS A 80 -24.33 -38.38 -15.15
CA LYS A 80 -25.66 -37.78 -14.98
C LYS A 80 -26.28 -38.27 -13.66
N GLY A 81 -25.48 -38.24 -12.59
CA GLY A 81 -25.86 -38.54 -11.22
C GLY A 81 -25.84 -37.25 -10.43
N ASN A 82 -27.03 -36.67 -10.25
CA ASN A 82 -27.38 -35.66 -9.25
C ASN A 82 -26.23 -34.82 -8.64
N ILE A 83 -25.57 -33.99 -9.47
CA ILE A 83 -24.53 -33.03 -9.06
C ILE A 83 -25.08 -31.98 -8.05
N ASN A 84 -26.40 -32.01 -7.82
CA ASN A 84 -27.11 -31.20 -6.85
C ASN A 84 -26.86 -31.61 -5.39
N ASN A 85 -26.24 -32.77 -5.13
CA ASN A 85 -25.99 -33.26 -3.77
C ASN A 85 -24.56 -32.97 -3.26
N TYR A 86 -23.70 -32.34 -4.07
CA TYR A 86 -22.37 -31.93 -3.60
C TYR A 86 -22.42 -30.55 -2.99
N PHE A 87 -21.71 -30.36 -1.88
CA PHE A 87 -21.50 -29.04 -1.29
C PHE A 87 -20.79 -28.13 -2.28
N LYS A 88 -21.45 -27.03 -2.68
CA LYS A 88 -20.84 -25.98 -3.50
C LYS A 88 -20.36 -24.87 -2.57
N LEU A 89 -19.07 -24.54 -2.64
CA LEU A 89 -18.50 -23.44 -1.86
C LEU A 89 -19.27 -22.13 -2.14
N GLY A 90 -19.71 -21.45 -1.08
CA GLY A 90 -20.52 -20.24 -1.18
C GLY A 90 -22.03 -20.50 -1.16
N GLN A 91 -22.49 -21.75 -1.26
CA GLN A 91 -23.92 -22.09 -1.14
C GLN A 91 -24.49 -21.74 0.24
N GLU A 92 -23.64 -21.71 1.26
CA GLU A 92 -23.97 -21.26 2.62
C GLU A 92 -24.25 -19.75 2.73
N GLY A 93 -23.95 -18.97 1.69
CA GLY A 93 -24.26 -17.53 1.63
C GLY A 93 -23.47 -16.64 2.60
N LYS A 94 -22.57 -17.21 3.42
CA LYS A 94 -21.80 -16.49 4.46
C LYS A 94 -21.00 -15.31 3.92
N TYR A 95 -20.56 -15.37 2.67
CA TYR A 95 -19.83 -14.27 2.01
C TYR A 95 -20.66 -12.99 1.89
N ARG A 96 -22.01 -13.07 1.84
CA ARG A 96 -22.89 -11.90 1.66
C ARG A 96 -22.87 -10.95 2.84
N VAL A 97 -22.59 -11.47 4.03
CA VAL A 97 -22.49 -10.72 5.29
C VAL A 97 -21.05 -10.67 5.80
N TYR A 98 -20.09 -11.15 5.01
CA TYR A 98 -18.69 -11.15 5.41
C TYR A 98 -18.21 -9.73 5.62
N HIS A 99 -17.63 -9.51 6.80
CA HIS A 99 -16.97 -8.28 7.14
C HIS A 99 -15.50 -8.57 7.36
N ASN A 100 -14.63 -7.89 6.63
CA ASN A 100 -13.20 -8.03 6.81
C ASN A 100 -12.77 -7.30 8.08
N GLN A 101 -12.65 -8.03 9.18
CA GLN A 101 -12.23 -7.49 10.47
C GLN A 101 -10.85 -6.81 10.39
N TYR A 102 -9.96 -7.25 9.50
CA TYR A 102 -8.64 -6.65 9.31
C TYR A 102 -8.65 -5.36 8.48
N ALA A 103 -9.80 -4.98 7.92
CA ALA A 103 -9.98 -3.71 7.23
C ALA A 103 -10.74 -2.68 8.09
N THR A 104 -11.59 -3.14 9.00
CA THR A 104 -12.54 -2.27 9.71
C THR A 104 -12.29 -2.16 11.20
N ASN A 105 -11.70 -3.19 11.82
CA ASN A 105 -11.30 -3.14 13.21
C ASN A 105 -9.88 -2.55 13.32
N SER A 106 -9.79 -1.32 13.82
CA SER A 106 -8.51 -0.64 14.06
C SER A 106 -7.56 -1.41 14.97
N PHE A 107 -8.06 -2.28 15.87
CA PHE A 107 -7.21 -3.09 16.76
C PHE A 107 -6.69 -4.38 16.10
N ALA A 108 -7.27 -4.78 14.97
CA ALA A 108 -6.85 -5.96 14.22
C ALA A 108 -5.84 -5.63 13.12
N LEU A 109 -5.46 -4.36 12.97
CA LEU A 109 -4.49 -3.93 11.97
C LEU A 109 -3.09 -4.44 12.31
N ASN A 110 -2.33 -4.81 11.28
CA ASN A 110 -0.95 -5.18 11.46
C ASN A 110 -0.05 -3.94 11.68
N LYS A 111 1.18 -4.17 12.13
CA LYS A 111 2.17 -3.10 12.40
C LYS A 111 2.47 -2.22 11.18
N HIS A 112 2.39 -2.75 9.96
CA HIS A 112 2.61 -1.98 8.73
C HIS A 112 1.43 -1.05 8.43
N GLN A 113 0.20 -1.53 8.54
CA GLN A 113 -1.02 -0.75 8.34
C GLN A 113 -1.11 0.42 9.33
N HIS A 114 -0.80 0.19 10.61
CA HIS A 114 -0.72 1.27 11.59
C HIS A 114 0.33 2.33 11.23
N ARG A 115 1.49 1.90 10.72
CA ARG A 115 2.55 2.82 10.28
C ARG A 115 2.10 3.64 9.08
N GLU A 116 1.46 3.01 8.09
CA GLU A 116 0.91 3.70 6.91
C GLU A 116 -0.15 4.73 7.31
N ASP A 117 -1.08 4.38 8.20
CA ASP A 117 -2.11 5.31 8.65
C ASP A 117 -1.54 6.46 9.48
N HIS A 118 -0.57 6.17 10.35
CA HIS A 118 0.18 7.20 11.06
C HIS A 118 0.90 8.15 10.09
N ASP A 119 1.54 7.60 9.04
CA ASP A 119 2.25 8.39 8.03
C ASP A 119 1.29 9.22 7.18
N LYS A 120 0.13 8.68 6.79
CA LYS A 120 -0.93 9.43 6.12
C LYS A 120 -1.40 10.61 6.99
N ARG A 121 -1.72 10.38 8.26
CA ARG A 121 -2.14 11.44 9.20
C ARG A 121 -1.07 12.51 9.32
N ARG A 122 0.19 12.10 9.53
CA ARG A 122 1.34 13.02 9.59
C ARG A 122 1.47 13.83 8.29
N HIS A 123 1.36 13.19 7.13
CA HIS A 123 1.48 13.85 5.84
C HIS A 123 0.37 14.88 5.65
N LEU A 124 -0.89 14.53 5.93
CA LEU A 124 -1.99 15.49 5.88
C LEU A 124 -1.78 16.65 6.85
N SER A 125 -1.41 16.38 8.11
CA SER A 125 -1.17 17.45 9.10
C SER A 125 -0.06 18.40 8.67
N HIS A 126 1.01 17.90 8.04
CA HIS A 126 2.07 18.75 7.51
C HIS A 126 1.65 19.52 6.26
N LYS A 127 0.80 18.93 5.40
CA LYS A 127 0.34 19.57 4.16
C LYS A 127 -0.71 20.64 4.39
N PHE A 128 -1.56 20.46 5.40
CA PHE A 128 -2.74 21.29 5.65
C PHE A 128 -2.75 21.94 7.03
N CYS A 129 -1.65 21.89 7.79
CA CYS A 129 -1.54 22.46 9.13
C CYS A 129 -2.70 22.05 10.07
N LEU A 130 -3.09 20.78 10.07
CA LEU A 130 -4.20 20.24 10.89
C LEU A 130 -3.81 20.03 12.36
N THR A 131 -2.82 20.76 12.87
CA THR A 131 -2.44 20.69 14.28
C THR A 131 -3.37 21.61 15.08
N PRO A 132 -3.62 21.34 16.37
CA PRO A 132 -4.38 22.26 17.23
C PRO A 132 -3.78 23.67 17.27
N ALA A 133 -2.48 23.81 17.03
CA ALA A 133 -1.79 25.10 16.93
C ALA A 133 -2.11 25.88 15.63
N GLY A 134 -2.50 25.19 14.56
CA GLY A 134 -2.97 25.80 13.30
C GLY A 134 -4.49 25.89 13.19
N GLU A 135 -5.22 25.43 14.22
CA GLU A 135 -6.68 25.46 14.24
C GLU A 135 -7.17 26.89 14.52
N PHE A 136 -7.72 27.53 13.50
CA PHE A 136 -8.38 28.82 13.66
C PHE A 136 -9.75 28.64 14.31
N LYS A 137 -9.89 29.08 15.56
CA LYS A 137 -11.18 29.15 16.27
C LYS A 137 -11.71 30.57 16.20
N TRP A 138 -12.86 30.75 15.54
CA TRP A 138 -13.51 32.05 15.46
C TRP A 138 -13.90 32.52 16.86
N ASN A 139 -13.31 33.63 17.30
CA ASN A 139 -13.55 34.20 18.63
C ASN A 139 -14.60 35.31 18.56
N GLY A 140 -15.82 35.02 19.02
CA GLY A 140 -16.92 35.98 19.12
C GLY A 140 -18.07 35.71 18.15
N SER A 141 -19.02 36.64 18.08
CA SER A 141 -20.17 36.48 17.19
C SER A 141 -19.81 36.76 15.74
N VAL A 142 -20.31 35.95 14.81
CA VAL A 142 -20.19 36.19 13.35
C VAL A 142 -21.15 37.29 12.90
N HIS A 143 -22.27 37.46 13.61
CA HIS A 143 -23.34 38.40 13.28
C HIS A 143 -23.58 39.38 14.43
N GLY A 144 -23.82 40.64 14.13
CA GLY A 144 -24.04 41.66 15.16
C GLY A 144 -24.06 43.08 14.61
N SER A 145 -24.00 44.06 15.53
CA SER A 145 -23.88 45.47 15.16
C SER A 145 -22.54 45.75 14.47
N LYS A 146 -22.48 46.77 13.61
CA LYS A 146 -21.25 47.17 12.90
C LYS A 146 -20.05 47.31 13.85
N VAL A 147 -20.26 47.89 15.03
CA VAL A 147 -19.22 48.07 16.05
C VAL A 147 -18.73 46.72 16.58
N LEU A 148 -19.64 45.79 16.89
CA LEU A 148 -19.28 44.46 17.36
C LEU A 148 -18.48 43.69 16.30
N THR A 149 -18.93 43.70 15.04
CA THR A 149 -18.24 43.04 13.94
C THR A 149 -16.84 43.60 13.73
N ILE A 150 -16.67 44.93 13.80
CA ILE A 150 -15.34 45.57 13.70
C ILE A 150 -14.44 45.12 14.86
N SER A 151 -14.95 45.10 16.09
CA SER A 151 -14.19 44.65 17.27
C SER A 151 -13.77 43.19 17.16
N THR A 152 -14.67 42.31 16.71
CA THR A 152 -14.36 40.89 16.46
C THR A 152 -13.30 40.73 15.38
N LEU A 153 -13.40 41.46 14.26
CA LEU A 153 -12.40 41.41 13.19
C LEU A 153 -11.02 41.89 13.68
N ARG A 154 -10.97 43.01 14.42
CA ARG A 154 -9.73 43.53 15.01
C ARG A 154 -9.07 42.50 15.93
N LEU A 155 -9.84 41.89 16.83
CA LEU A 155 -9.33 40.85 17.73
C LEU A 155 -8.76 39.66 16.94
N THR A 156 -9.48 39.24 15.90
CA THR A 156 -9.09 38.12 15.03
C THR A 156 -7.77 38.40 14.30
N ILE A 157 -7.60 39.61 13.75
CA ILE A 157 -6.36 40.02 13.07
C ILE A 157 -5.18 40.05 14.05
N ILE A 158 -5.36 40.63 15.24
CA ILE A 158 -4.30 40.67 16.26
C ILE A 158 -3.91 39.26 16.71
N GLN A 159 -4.88 38.36 16.88
CA GLN A 159 -4.59 36.96 17.18
C GLN A 159 -3.81 36.28 16.06
N LEU A 160 -4.14 36.55 14.80
CA LEU A 160 -3.40 36.05 13.65
C LEU A 160 -1.95 36.58 13.65
N GLU A 161 -1.76 37.88 13.85
CA GLU A 161 -0.43 38.52 13.92
C GLU A 161 0.44 37.88 15.01
N ASN A 162 -0.12 37.62 16.20
CA ASN A 162 0.61 36.94 17.28
C ASN A 162 1.01 35.50 16.97
N ASN A 163 0.33 34.83 16.03
CA ASN A 163 0.69 33.47 15.59
C ASN A 163 1.77 33.46 14.51
N ILE A 164 2.07 34.61 13.91
CA ILE A 164 3.11 34.75 12.88
C ILE A 164 4.42 35.14 13.58
N PRO A 165 5.51 34.35 13.45
CA PRO A 165 6.80 34.76 13.99
C PRO A 165 7.24 36.10 13.40
N ALA A 166 7.77 36.99 14.24
CA ALA A 166 8.15 38.35 13.84
C ALA A 166 9.11 38.43 12.64
N SER A 167 9.87 37.37 12.37
CA SER A 167 10.72 37.26 11.16
C SER A 167 9.94 37.29 9.83
N PHE A 168 8.62 37.09 9.86
CA PHE A 168 7.75 37.05 8.67
C PHE A 168 6.81 38.25 8.56
N LEU A 169 6.84 39.19 9.50
CA LEU A 169 6.09 40.46 9.50
C LEU A 169 7.02 41.61 9.10
#